data_AF-D9YTC1-F1
#
_entry.id   AF-D9YTC1-F1
#
_cell.length_a   1.000
_cell.length_b   1.000
_cell.length_c   1.000
_cell.angle_alpha   90.00
_cell.angle_beta   90.00
_cell.angle_gamma   90.00
#
_symmetry.space_group_name_H-M   'P 1'
#
loop_
_entity.id
_entity.type
_entity.pdbx_description
1 polymer ?
#
loop_
_entity_poly.entity_id
_entity_poly.type
_entity_poly.pdbx_seq_one_letter_code
_entity_poly.pdbx_strand_id
1 'polypeptide(L)'
;PFIFANEICEKLAVVGFHANMMSYLTTQLHLPLTKAANTLTNFAGTSSLTPLLGAFIADSFAGRFWTITFASIIYQVGMTLLTISAIIPTLRPPPCKGEEVCVVADTAQLSILYVALL
;
A
#
# COMPACT_ATOMS: atom_id res chain seq x y z
N PRO A 1 16.79 -9.39 19.39
CA PRO A 1 17.05 -8.03 18.83
C PRO A 1 16.47 -7.83 17.42
N PHE A 2 16.72 -8.74 16.47
CA PHE A 2 16.23 -8.65 15.09
C PHE A 2 14.70 -8.63 14.97
N ILE A 3 14.01 -9.48 15.73
CA ILE A 3 12.53 -9.56 15.70
C ILE A 3 11.89 -8.26 16.21
N PHE A 4 12.41 -7.70 17.31
CA PHE A 4 11.92 -6.41 17.84
C PHE A 4 12.16 -5.24 16.89
N ALA A 5 13.33 -5.19 16.24
CA ALA A 5 13.62 -4.16 15.26
C ALA A 5 12.68 -4.25 14.04
N ASN A 6 12.42 -5.48 13.56
CA ASN A 6 11.47 -5.71 12.47
C ASN A 6 10.05 -5.26 12.84
N GLU A 7 9.58 -5.61 14.04
CA GLU A 7 8.27 -5.20 14.54
C GLU A 7 8.14 -3.66 14.61
N ILE A 8 9.15 -2.97 15.13
CA ILE A 8 9.15 -1.50 15.20
C ILE A 8 9.13 -0.89 13.79
N CYS A 9 9.96 -1.39 12.88
CA CYS A 9 9.98 -0.93 11.49
C CYS A 9 8.63 -1.13 10.79
N GLU A 10 8.00 -2.29 10.98
CA GLU A 10 6.69 -2.59 10.44
C GLU A 10 5.64 -1.60 10.97
N LYS A 11 5.60 -1.36 12.29
CA LYS A 11 4.65 -0.43 12.90
C LYS A 11 4.85 1.01 12.41
N LEU A 12 6.10 1.46 12.27
CA LEU A 12 6.42 2.77 11.70
C LEU A 12 5.94 2.88 10.25
N ALA A 13 6.17 1.84 9.44
CA ALA A 13 5.73 1.79 8.05
C ALA A 13 4.21 1.86 7.91
N VAL A 14 3.47 1.11 8.73
CA VAL A 14 1.99 1.11 8.74
C VAL A 14 1.45 2.48 9.12
N VAL A 15 1.97 3.10 10.18
CA VAL A 15 1.51 4.43 10.61
C VAL A 15 1.82 5.48 9.54
N GLY A 16 3.03 5.45 8.97
CA GLY A 16 3.42 6.35 7.89
C GLY A 16 2.55 6.19 6.64
N PHE A 17 2.25 4.95 6.26
CA PHE A 17 1.33 4.63 5.16
C PHE A 17 -0.06 5.23 5.41
N HIS A 18 -0.67 4.95 6.55
CA HIS A 18 -2.02 5.43 6.86
C HIS A 18 -2.11 6.97 6.92
N ALA A 19 -1.09 7.63 7.47
CA ALA A 19 -1.07 9.09 7.58
C ALA A 19 -0.96 9.79 6.22
N ASN A 20 -0.22 9.21 5.26
CA ASN A 20 0.11 9.86 4.00
C ASN A 20 -0.72 9.38 2.80
N MET A 21 -1.28 8.17 2.84
CA MET A 21 -1.96 7.57 1.68
C MET A 21 -3.15 8.41 1.19
N MET A 22 -3.98 8.93 2.10
CA MET A 22 -5.12 9.74 1.70
C MET A 22 -4.70 11.01 0.95
N SER A 23 -3.66 11.70 1.46
CA SER A 23 -3.09 12.89 0.83
C SER A 23 -2.44 12.56 -0.52
N TYR A 24 -1.75 11.42 -0.62
CA TYR A 24 -1.15 10.96 -1.86
C TYR A 24 -2.19 10.71 -2.96
N LEU A 25 -3.29 10.02 -2.64
CA LEU A 25 -4.36 9.73 -3.59
C LEU A 25 -5.06 11.00 -4.11
N THR A 26 -5.33 11.97 -3.23
CA THR A 26 -6.07 13.17 -3.59
C THR A 26 -5.19 14.26 -4.20
N THR A 27 -3.98 14.46 -3.67
CA THR A 27 -3.10 15.57 -4.06
C THR A 27 -2.11 15.19 -5.16
N GLN A 28 -1.56 13.97 -5.16
CA GLN A 28 -0.57 13.56 -6.15
C GLN A 28 -1.16 12.79 -7.33
N LEU A 29 -2.21 12.00 -7.12
CA LEU A 29 -2.89 11.26 -8.19
C LEU A 29 -4.19 11.94 -8.66
N HIS A 30 -4.56 13.06 -8.03
CA HIS A 30 -5.75 13.84 -8.35
C HIS A 30 -7.04 13.02 -8.39
N LEU A 31 -7.17 11.96 -7.56
CA LEU A 31 -8.40 11.20 -7.48
C LEU A 31 -9.49 12.02 -6.76
N PRO A 32 -10.76 11.87 -7.19
CA PRO A 32 -11.87 12.41 -6.41
C PRO A 32 -11.91 11.75 -5.03
N LEU A 33 -12.23 12.55 -4.01
CA LEU A 33 -12.23 12.14 -2.59
C LEU A 33 -13.02 10.84 -2.36
N THR A 34 -14.16 10.69 -3.03
CA THR A 34 -15.01 9.49 -2.95
C THR A 34 -14.29 8.24 -3.45
N LYS A 35 -13.53 8.34 -4.55
CA LYS A 35 -12.78 7.21 -5.10
C LYS A 35 -11.57 6.88 -4.23
N ALA A 36 -10.85 7.88 -3.75
CA ALA A 36 -9.72 7.70 -2.84
C ALA A 36 -10.15 7.02 -1.52
N ALA A 37 -11.26 7.46 -0.92
CA ALA A 37 -11.80 6.87 0.29
C ALA A 37 -12.27 5.42 0.08
N ASN A 38 -12.89 5.12 -1.08
CA ASN A 38 -13.28 3.76 -1.43
C ASN A 38 -12.05 2.85 -1.61
N THR A 39 -10.99 3.32 -2.26
CA THR A 39 -9.73 2.57 -2.41
C THR A 39 -9.11 2.26 -1.05
N LEU A 40 -9.04 3.24 -0.14
CA LEU A 40 -8.46 3.05 1.18
C LEU A 40 -9.32 2.10 2.05
N THR A 41 -10.65 2.23 1.98
CA THR A 41 -11.58 1.34 2.69
C THR A 41 -11.50 -0.09 2.17
N ASN A 42 -11.43 -0.30 0.85
CA ASN A 42 -11.28 -1.63 0.25
C ASN A 42 -9.95 -2.27 0.66
N PHE A 43 -8.87 -1.50 0.66
CA PHE A 43 -7.57 -1.96 1.16
C PHE A 43 -7.64 -2.35 2.64
N ALA A 44 -8.22 -1.50 3.50
CA ALA A 44 -8.39 -1.79 4.91
C ALA A 44 -9.25 -3.05 5.16
N GLY A 45 -10.31 -3.25 4.37
CA GLY A 45 -11.10 -4.47 4.40
C GLY A 45 -10.28 -5.70 4.01
N THR A 46 -9.50 -5.60 2.94
CA THR A 46 -8.65 -6.70 2.46
C THR A 46 -7.56 -7.04 3.48
N SER A 47 -6.88 -6.03 4.03
CA SER A 47 -5.83 -6.22 5.04
C SER A 47 -6.35 -6.80 6.35
N SER A 48 -7.62 -6.61 6.69
CA SER A 48 -8.27 -7.27 7.83
C SER A 48 -8.60 -8.75 7.59
N LEU A 49 -8.81 -9.14 6.32
CA LEU A 49 -9.09 -10.52 5.92
C LEU A 49 -7.80 -11.34 5.72
N THR A 50 -6.71 -10.70 5.30
CA THR A 50 -5.41 -11.37 5.08
C THR A 50 -4.91 -12.17 6.29
N PRO A 51 -5.00 -11.69 7.55
CA PRO A 51 -4.63 -12.48 8.73
C PRO A 51 -5.48 -13.72 8.92
N LEU A 52 -6.77 -13.69 8.56
CA LEU A 52 -7.66 -14.84 8.66
C LEU A 52 -7.21 -15.96 7.70
N LEU A 53 -6.91 -15.58 6.45
CA LEU A 53 -6.35 -16.49 5.45
C LEU A 53 -4.95 -16.97 5.84
N GLY A 54 -4.10 -16.06 6.33
CA GLY A 54 -2.74 -16.37 6.78
C GLY A 54 -2.73 -17.33 7.98
N ALA A 55 -3.66 -17.19 8.91
CA ALA A 55 -3.83 -18.11 10.04
C ALA A 55 -4.22 -19.51 9.56
N PHE A 56 -5.23 -19.60 8.68
CA PHE A 56 -5.65 -20.88 8.10
C PHE A 56 -4.48 -21.61 7.38
N ILE A 57 -3.68 -20.86 6.62
CA ILE A 57 -2.48 -21.40 5.94
C ILE A 57 -1.43 -21.82 6.98
N ALA A 58 -1.18 -21.02 8.02
CA ALA A 58 -0.19 -21.32 9.05
C ALA A 58 -0.53 -22.55 9.89
N ASP A 59 -1.82 -22.79 10.15
CA ASP A 59 -2.30 -23.98 10.86
C ASP A 59 -2.29 -25.22 9.95
N SER A 60 -2.46 -25.05 8.64
CA SER A 60 -2.46 -26.15 7.66
C SER A 60 -1.05 -26.55 7.17
N PHE A 61 -0.13 -25.59 7.03
CA PHE A 61 1.24 -25.81 6.55
C PHE A 61 2.27 -25.71 7.69
N ALA A 62 2.69 -26.86 8.21
CA ALA A 62 3.98 -27.27 8.82
C ALA A 62 4.85 -26.30 9.68
N GLY A 63 4.45 -25.07 10.00
CA GLY A 63 5.19 -24.20 10.91
C GLY A 63 4.92 -22.70 10.80
N ARG A 64 4.49 -22.11 11.92
CA ARG A 64 4.22 -20.68 12.14
C ARG A 64 5.37 -19.73 11.77
N PHE A 65 6.62 -20.22 11.78
CA PHE A 65 7.79 -19.40 11.47
C PHE A 65 7.88 -19.05 9.98
N TRP A 66 7.66 -20.03 9.09
CA TRP A 66 7.80 -19.84 7.64
C TRP A 66 6.71 -18.92 7.07
N THR A 67 5.49 -19.02 7.59
CA THR A 67 4.38 -18.14 7.18
C THR A 67 4.63 -16.69 7.56
N ILE A 68 5.12 -16.43 8.78
CA ILE A 68 5.46 -15.07 9.23
C ILE A 68 6.60 -14.50 8.38
N THR A 69 7.66 -15.27 8.12
CA THR A 69 8.78 -14.80 7.30
C THR A 69 8.34 -14.46 5.88
N PHE A 70 7.54 -15.31 5.23
CA PHE A 70 7.05 -15.05 3.88
C PHE A 70 6.12 -13.82 3.83
N ALA A 71 5.21 -13.69 4.80
CA ALA A 71 4.34 -12.52 4.91
C ALA A 71 5.13 -11.21 5.08
N SER A 72 6.16 -11.21 5.92
CA SER A 72 7.01 -10.03 6.13
C SER A 72 7.76 -9.64 4.85
N ILE A 73 8.25 -10.60 4.06
CA ILE A 73 8.92 -10.33 2.78
C ILE A 73 7.94 -9.71 1.78
N ILE A 74 6.73 -10.27 1.64
CA ILE A 74 5.71 -9.72 0.74
C ILE A 74 5.37 -8.28 1.13
N TYR A 75 5.16 -8.01 2.42
CA TYR A 75 4.87 -6.67 2.91
C TYR A 75 6.00 -5.68 2.56
N GLN A 76 7.26 -6.09 2.76
CA GLN A 76 8.43 -5.27 2.42
C GLN A 76 8.47 -4.93 0.92
N VAL A 77 8.17 -5.91 0.05
CA VAL A 77 8.13 -5.73 -1.41
C VAL A 77 7.01 -4.77 -1.80
N GLY A 78 5.79 -4.94 -1.28
CA GLY A 78 4.65 -4.06 -1.55
C GLY A 78 4.94 -2.61 -1.16
N MET A 79 5.48 -2.39 0.04
CA MET A 79 5.88 -1.06 0.51
C MET A 79 6.99 -0.43 -0.34
N THR A 80 7.95 -1.24 -0.79
CA THR A 80 9.02 -0.77 -1.69
C THR A 80 8.45 -0.37 -3.04
N LEU A 81 7.54 -1.18 -3.61
CA LEU A 81 6.90 -0.88 -4.89
C LEU A 81 6.06 0.39 -4.83
N LEU A 82 5.29 0.58 -3.75
CA LEU A 82 4.55 1.80 -3.45
C LEU A 82 5.45 3.04 -3.39
N THR A 83 6.60 2.90 -2.74
CA THR A 83 7.58 3.97 -2.62
C THR A 83 8.18 4.32 -3.98
N ILE A 84 8.52 3.31 -4.78
CA ILE A 84 9.03 3.49 -6.15
C ILE A 84 7.99 4.19 -7.02
N SER A 85 6.71 3.80 -6.97
CA SER A 85 5.65 4.46 -7.73
C SER A 85 5.42 5.91 -7.31
N ALA A 86 5.67 6.25 -6.04
CA ALA A 86 5.59 7.62 -5.55
C ALA A 86 6.78 8.51 -5.97
N ILE A 87 7.98 7.93 -6.07
CA ILE A 87 9.22 8.66 -6.41
C ILE A 87 9.35 8.89 -7.91
N ILE A 88 9.02 7.89 -8.75
CA ILE A 88 9.25 7.99 -10.18
C ILE A 88 8.21 8.93 -10.82
N PRO A 89 8.65 10.08 -11.38
CA PRO A 89 7.74 11.09 -11.91
C PRO A 89 6.95 10.62 -13.14
N THR A 90 7.42 9.59 -13.85
CA THR A 90 6.75 8.96 -14.99
C THR A 90 5.56 8.09 -14.58
N LEU A 91 5.52 7.66 -13.31
CA LEU A 91 4.50 6.77 -12.75
C LEU A 91 3.38 7.54 -12.02
N ARG A 92 3.45 8.87 -12.02
CA ARG A 92 2.42 9.77 -11.49
C ARG A 92 1.97 10.77 -12.56
N PRO A 93 0.76 11.32 -12.47
CA PRO A 93 0.34 12.37 -13.38
C PRO A 93 1.21 13.63 -13.19
N PRO A 94 1.31 14.50 -14.21
CA PRO A 94 2.07 15.73 -14.11
C PRO A 94 1.51 16.62 -12.98
N PRO A 95 2.37 17.36 -12.25
CA PRO A 95 1.93 18.22 -11.16
C PRO A 95 1.01 19.32 -11.69
N CYS A 96 -0.15 19.49 -11.07
CA CYS A 96 -1.07 20.55 -11.44
C CYS A 96 -0.50 21.93 -11.17
N LYS A 97 -0.63 22.82 -12.16
CA LYS A 97 -0.33 24.25 -12.02
C LYS A 97 -1.64 25.03 -12.07
N GLY A 98 -2.08 25.55 -10.93
CA GLY A 98 -3.14 26.57 -10.87
C GLY A 98 -4.50 26.17 -11.49
N GLU A 99 -5.21 27.16 -12.04
CA GLU A 99 -6.62 27.16 -12.53
C GLU A 99 -6.99 26.11 -13.61
N GLU A 100 -6.13 25.16 -13.94
CA GLU A 100 -6.40 24.13 -14.95
C GLU A 100 -6.98 22.85 -14.33
N VAL A 101 -7.89 22.19 -15.05
CA VAL A 101 -8.48 20.90 -14.62
C VAL A 101 -7.38 19.84 -14.56
N CYS A 102 -7.05 19.38 -13.35
CA CYS A 102 -6.06 18.34 -13.12
C CYS A 102 -6.37 17.05 -13.88
N VAL A 103 -5.35 16.53 -14.57
CA VAL A 103 -5.43 15.20 -15.19
C VAL A 103 -5.34 14.15 -14.08
N VAL A 104 -6.41 13.36 -13.97
CA VAL A 104 -6.50 12.22 -13.05
C VAL A 104 -5.49 11.15 -13.48
N ALA A 105 -4.93 10.42 -12.50
CA ALA A 105 -3.99 9.34 -12.76
C ALA A 105 -4.50 8.34 -13.82
N ASP A 106 -3.60 7.92 -14.72
CA ASP A 106 -3.92 6.97 -15.78
C ASP A 106 -4.22 5.57 -15.21
N THR A 107 -4.98 4.78 -15.97
CA THR A 107 -5.36 3.40 -15.61
C THR A 107 -4.14 2.51 -15.33
N ALA A 108 -3.03 2.70 -16.06
CA ALA A 108 -1.79 1.96 -15.84
C ALA A 108 -1.13 2.36 -14.50
N GLN A 109 -1.08 3.65 -14.18
CA GLN A 109 -0.54 4.15 -12.91
C GLN A 109 -1.37 3.65 -11.72
N LEU A 110 -2.69 3.67 -11.88
CA LEU A 110 -3.62 3.15 -10.88
C LEU A 110 -3.46 1.63 -10.70
N SER A 111 -3.21 0.87 -11.77
CA SER A 111 -2.98 -0.57 -11.68
C SER A 111 -1.72 -0.92 -10.88
N ILE A 112 -0.63 -0.18 -11.08
CA ILE A 112 0.62 -0.37 -10.34
C ILE A 112 0.42 -0.06 -8.86
N LEU A 113 -0.34 1.00 -8.56
CA LEU A 113 -0.74 1.32 -7.20
C LEU A 113 -1.54 0.17 -6.56
N TYR A 114 -2.54 -0.38 -7.25
CA TYR A 114 -3.33 -1.50 -6.73
C TYR A 114 -2.50 -2.77 -6.52
N VAL A 115 -1.55 -3.07 -7.41
CA VAL A 115 -0.63 -4.20 -7.25
C VAL A 115 0.25 -4.00 -6.02
N ALA A 116 0.65 -2.76 -5.72
CA ALA A 116 1.47 -2.45 -4.57
C ALA A 116 0.69 -2.40 -3.24
N LEU A 117 -0.63 -2.22 -3.31
CA LEU A 117 -1.57 -2.34 -2.17
C LEU A 117 -2.09 -3.78 -1.97
N LEU A 118 -1.69 -4.76 -2.77
CA LEU A 118 -2.15 -6.14 -2.63
C LEU A 118 -1.16 -6.96 -1.79
#